data_AF-A0ABC9VPX0-F1
#
_entry.id   AF-A0ABC9VPX0-F1
#
_cell.length_a   1.000
_cell.length_b   1.000
_cell.length_c   1.000
_cell.angle_alpha   90.00
_cell.angle_beta   90.00
_cell.angle_gamma   90.00
#
_symmetry.space_group_name_H-M   'P 1'
#
loop_
_entity.id
_entity.type
_entity.pdbx_description
1 polymer ?
#
loop_
_entity_poly.entity_id
_entity_poly.type
_entity_poly.pdbx_seq_one_letter_code
_entity_poly.pdbx_strand_id
1 'polypeptide(L)' 'MAQEFNIIPETESDKQEVKAREILGSAGKNLVIHSDWKFDNGKNIHVGDNFLANYNWTVLDVGKVTIGDNV' A
#
# COMPACT_ATOMS: atom_id res chain seq x y z
N MET A 1 0.62 -11.11 3.39
CA MET A 1 0.35 -10.31 4.62
C MET A 1 1.36 -9.17 4.75
N ALA A 2 1.14 -8.15 5.59
CA ALA A 2 2.04 -6.98 5.74
C ALA A 2 3.53 -7.35 5.91
N GLN A 3 3.82 -8.43 6.64
CA GLN A 3 5.18 -8.96 6.82
C GLN A 3 5.85 -9.35 5.49
N GLU A 4 5.12 -9.95 4.55
CA GLU A 4 5.67 -10.33 3.23
C GLU A 4 6.04 -9.09 2.40
N PHE A 5 5.28 -8.01 2.52
CA PHE A 5 5.61 -6.76 1.85
C PHE A 5 6.86 -6.12 2.47
N ASN A 6 6.89 -6.02 3.79
CA ASN A 6 7.96 -5.34 4.53
C ASN A 6 9.35 -6.02 4.46
N ILE A 7 9.42 -7.25 3.95
CA ILE A 7 10.70 -7.94 3.71
C ILE A 7 11.21 -7.83 2.27
N ILE A 8 10.42 -7.23 1.36
CA ILE A 8 10.85 -7.00 -0.03
C ILE A 8 11.92 -5.89 -0.01
N PRO A 9 13.11 -6.09 -0.61
CA PRO A 9 14.12 -5.05 -0.68
C PRO A 9 13.61 -3.80 -1.40
N GLU A 10 13.96 -2.60 -0.91
CA GLU A 10 13.59 -1.32 -1.53
C GLU A 10 14.10 -1.14 -2.97
N THR A 11 15.15 -1.88 -3.35
CA THR A 11 15.66 -1.90 -4.73
C THR A 11 14.78 -2.72 -5.68
N GLU A 12 13.75 -3.40 -5.18
CA GLU A 12 12.82 -4.24 -5.94
C GLU A 12 11.42 -3.61 -5.99
N SER A 13 11.34 -2.34 -6.43
CA SER A 13 10.10 -1.55 -6.50
C SER A 13 8.95 -2.26 -7.22
N ASP A 14 9.25 -3.00 -8.29
CA ASP A 14 8.23 -3.73 -9.05
C ASP A 14 7.58 -4.84 -8.20
N LYS A 15 8.36 -5.52 -7.36
CA LYS A 15 7.82 -6.55 -6.46
C LYS A 15 7.04 -5.93 -5.31
N GLN A 16 7.49 -4.79 -4.78
CA GLN A 16 6.73 -4.02 -3.80
C GLN A 16 5.38 -3.62 -4.39
N GLU A 17 5.34 -3.03 -5.59
CA GLU A 17 4.09 -2.62 -6.23
C GLU A 17 3.14 -3.80 -6.44
N VAL A 18 3.63 -4.92 -6.98
CA VAL A 18 2.81 -6.14 -7.17
C VAL A 18 2.23 -6.62 -5.85
N LYS A 19 3.05 -6.74 -4.80
CA LYS A 19 2.59 -7.18 -3.48
C LYS A 19 1.62 -6.18 -2.83
N ALA A 20 1.84 -4.88 -3.00
CA ALA A 20 0.94 -3.84 -2.51
C ALA A 20 -0.45 -3.94 -3.17
N ARG A 21 -0.50 -4.14 -4.49
CA ARG A 21 -1.77 -4.36 -5.21
C ARG A 21 -2.48 -5.65 -4.80
N GLU A 22 -1.73 -6.69 -4.46
CA GLU A 22 -2.29 -7.92 -3.88
C GLU A 22 -2.90 -7.69 -2.49
N ILE A 23 -2.40 -6.72 -1.71
CA ILE A 23 -2.88 -6.42 -0.36
C ILE A 23 -4.08 -5.47 -0.40
N LEU A 24 -3.99 -4.37 -1.16
CA LEU A 24 -5.00 -3.32 -1.21
C LEU A 24 -6.35 -3.83 -1.76
N GLY A 25 -7.43 -3.14 -1.40
CA GLY A 25 -8.75 -3.34 -1.99
C GLY A 25 -8.81 -2.85 -3.43
N SER A 26 -8.20 -1.69 -3.70
CA SER A 26 -7.91 -1.20 -5.06
C SER A 26 -6.79 -0.18 -5.05
N ALA A 27 -6.09 -0.05 -6.17
CA ALA A 27 -5.10 1.00 -6.39
C ALA A 27 -5.15 1.50 -7.84
N GLY A 28 -5.01 2.80 -8.03
CA GLY A 28 -4.87 3.44 -9.34
C GLY A 28 -3.50 3.18 -9.98
N LYS A 29 -3.13 4.02 -10.95
CA LYS A 29 -1.83 4.01 -11.63
C LYS A 29 -0.73 4.55 -10.72
N ASN A 30 0.52 4.20 -11.01
CA ASN A 30 1.71 4.76 -10.35
C ASN A 30 1.63 4.66 -8.82
N LEU A 31 1.49 3.43 -8.32
CA LEU A 31 1.42 3.15 -6.89
C LEU A 31 2.82 3.01 -6.31
N VAL A 32 3.11 3.77 -5.25
CA VAL A 32 4.35 3.62 -4.47
C VAL A 32 3.98 3.51 -3.01
N ILE A 33 4.46 2.44 -2.36
CA ILE A 33 4.39 2.28 -0.91
C ILE A 33 5.78 1.83 -0.48
N HIS A 34 6.34 2.48 0.54
CA HIS A 34 7.60 2.07 1.16
C HIS A 34 7.37 1.17 2.37
N SER A 35 8.42 0.43 2.77
CA SER A 35 8.34 -0.55 3.86
C SER A 35 8.04 0.07 5.23
N ASP A 36 7.90 -0.80 6.23
CA ASP A 36 7.27 -0.53 7.53
C ASP A 36 5.79 -0.18 7.43
N TRP A 37 5.12 -0.67 6.38
CA TRP A 37 3.68 -0.51 6.20
C TRP A 37 2.90 -1.38 7.20
N LYS A 38 1.94 -0.76 7.89
CA LYS A 38 1.09 -1.39 8.91
C LYS A 38 -0.38 -1.15 8.61
N PHE A 39 -1.18 -2.21 8.67
CA PHE A 39 -2.63 -2.15 8.47
C PHE A 39 -3.35 -3.29 9.21
N ASP A 40 -4.66 -3.16 9.39
CA ASP A 40 -5.48 -4.19 10.05
C ASP A 40 -5.93 -5.28 9.06
N ASN A 41 -6.45 -4.90 7.90
CA ASN A 41 -7.01 -5.80 6.90
C ASN A 41 -6.32 -5.66 5.52
N GLY A 42 -6.06 -4.43 5.08
CA GLY A 42 -5.48 -4.10 3.77
C GLY A 42 -6.55 -4.02 2.68
N LYS A 43 -7.52 -4.93 2.67
CA LYS A 43 -8.57 -4.97 1.63
C LYS A 43 -9.62 -3.87 1.74
N ASN A 44 -9.68 -3.19 2.88
CA ASN A 44 -10.55 -2.03 3.04
C ASN A 44 -9.90 -0.73 2.58
N ILE A 45 -8.63 -0.75 2.18
CA ILE A 45 -7.88 0.42 1.73
C ILE A 45 -7.97 0.52 0.20
N HIS A 46 -8.44 1.67 -0.27
CA HIS A 46 -8.57 2.00 -1.68
C HIS A 46 -7.83 3.30 -1.97
N VAL A 47 -6.86 3.29 -2.89
CA VAL A 47 -6.05 4.46 -3.25
C VAL A 47 -6.21 4.81 -4.73
N GLY A 48 -6.15 6.11 -5.05
CA GLY A 48 -6.27 6.65 -6.40
C GLY A 48 -5.00 6.53 -7.25
N ASP A 49 -4.96 7.29 -8.33
CA ASP A 49 -3.80 7.44 -9.20
C ASP A 49 -2.69 8.26 -8.53
N ASN A 50 -1.43 7.90 -8.75
CA ASN A 50 -0.24 8.60 -8.25
C ASN A 50 -0.18 8.68 -6.72
N PHE A 51 -0.53 7.58 -6.04
CA PHE A 51 -0.43 7.47 -4.58
C PHE A 51 0.98 7.10 -4.15
N LEU A 52 1.58 7.89 -3.26
CA LEU A 52 2.88 7.63 -2.64
C LEU A 52 2.76 7.64 -1.12
N ALA A 53 2.86 6.47 -0.51
CA ALA A 53 3.07 6.35 0.94
C ALA A 53 4.54 6.15 1.23
N ASN A 54 5.14 7.10 1.95
CA ASN A 54 6.50 6.96 2.45
C ASN A 54 6.56 5.98 3.64
N TYR A 55 7.77 5.72 4.15
CA TYR A 55 8.01 4.75 5.22
C TYR A 55 7.08 4.93 6.43
N ASN A 56 6.81 3.83 7.13
CA ASN A 56 6.02 3.80 8.37
C ASN A 56 4.56 4.24 8.23
N TRP A 57 4.00 4.23 7.02
CA TRP A 57 2.58 4.48 6.83
C TRP A 57 1.75 3.45 7.61
N THR A 58 0.82 3.93 8.43
CA THR A 58 -0.02 3.11 9.30
C THR A 58 -1.48 3.46 9.09
N VAL A 59 -2.33 2.47 8.81
CA VAL A 59 -3.77 2.66 8.58
C VAL A 59 -4.57 1.61 9.34
N LEU A 60 -5.46 2.04 10.22
CA LEU A 60 -6.43 1.15 10.87
C LEU A 60 -7.67 1.05 9.99
N ASP A 61 -7.83 -0.04 9.25
CA ASP A 61 -8.88 -0.25 8.25
C ASP A 61 -9.89 -1.33 8.64
N VAL A 62 -10.39 -1.29 9.89
CA VAL A 62 -11.58 -2.06 10.28
C VAL A 62 -12.79 -1.66 9.42
N GLY A 63 -12.87 -0.39 9.01
CA GLY A 63 -13.82 0.13 8.03
C GLY A 63 -13.13 0.57 6.72
N LYS A 64 -13.94 0.89 5.70
CA LYS A 64 -13.44 1.35 4.39
C LYS A 64 -12.64 2.64 4.52
N VAL A 65 -11.44 2.65 3.94
CA VAL A 65 -10.56 3.81 3.79
C VAL A 65 -10.43 4.12 2.29
N THR A 66 -10.60 5.37 1.91
CA THR A 66 -10.44 5.81 0.52
C THR A 66 -9.55 7.05 0.47
N ILE A 67 -8.48 6.97 -0.32
CA ILE A 67 -7.54 8.05 -0.59
C ILE A 67 -7.63 8.36 -2.09
N GLY A 68 -7.71 9.64 -2.43
CA GLY A 68 -7.87 10.10 -3.80
C GLY A 68 -6.58 10.06 -4.62
N ASP A 69 -6.58 10.81 -5.72
CA ASP A 69 -5.46 10.89 -6.64
C ASP A 69 -4.43 11.94 -6.19
N ASN A 70 -3.14 11.71 -6.51
CA ASN A 70 -2.00 12.60 -6.24
C ASN A 70 -1.79 12.89 -4.74
N VAL A 71 -1.77 11.82 -3.93
CA VAL A 71 -1.56 11.87 -2.47
C VAL A 71 -0.27 11.20 -2.09
#